data_AF-A0A9C8HAT7-F1
#
_entry.id   AF-A0A9C8HAT7-F1
#
_cell.length_a   1.000
_cell.length_b   1.000
_cell.length_c   1.000
_cell.angle_alpha   90.00
_cell.angle_beta   90.00
_cell.angle_gamma   90.00
#
_symmetry.space_group_name_H-M   'P 1'
#
loop_
_entity.id
_entity.type
_entity.pdbx_description
1 polymer ?
#
loop_
_entity_poly.entity_id
_entity_poly.type
_entity_poly.pdbx_seq_one_letter_code
_entity_poly.pdbx_strand_id
1 'polypeptide(L)'
;MSEGVRHLRIAMAAVALGGGIWTMHFVAMLAMRFEVAVHYRALPTVASELIAILLAGLALILMHFGPRMGLAGAVLGLGIVVMHDTGLSAIEGCAPVCRPLGFAVAGGLGVLAIRVAYGQRRAGTA
;
A
#
# COMPACT_ATOMS: atom_id res chain seq x y z
N MET A 1 11.76 -24.98 -14.04
CA MET A 1 12.11 -23.55 -13.90
C MET A 1 13.25 -23.45 -12.91
N SER A 2 14.38 -22.79 -13.25
CA SER A 2 15.46 -22.60 -12.28
C SER A 2 14.98 -21.72 -11.13
N GLU A 3 15.43 -22.00 -9.90
CA GLU A 3 15.07 -21.20 -8.72
C GLU A 3 15.34 -19.70 -8.94
N GLY A 4 16.42 -19.36 -9.65
CA GLY A 4 16.78 -17.98 -9.97
C GLY A 4 15.68 -17.21 -10.71
N VAL A 5 14.99 -17.84 -11.68
CA VAL A 5 13.89 -17.20 -12.42
C VAL A 5 12.69 -16.92 -11.49
N ARG A 6 12.46 -17.79 -10.50
CA ARG A 6 11.36 -17.61 -9.54
C ARG A 6 11.63 -16.45 -8.58
N HIS A 7 12.84 -16.36 -8.04
CA HIS A 7 13.23 -15.24 -7.18
C HIS A 7 13.19 -13.90 -7.92
N LEU A 8 13.67 -13.87 -9.17
CA LEU A 8 13.62 -12.68 -10.01
C LEU A 8 12.18 -12.21 -10.27
N ARG A 9 11.25 -13.13 -10.54
CA ARG A 9 9.83 -12.78 -10.75
C ARG A 9 9.19 -12.16 -9.52
N ILE A 10 9.49 -12.67 -8.32
CA ILE A 10 8.96 -12.10 -7.07
C ILE A 10 9.55 -10.72 -6.82
N ALA A 11 10.86 -10.53 -7.05
CA ALA A 11 11.51 -9.24 -6.92
C ALA A 11 10.91 -8.20 -7.90
N MET A 12 10.75 -8.55 -9.17
CA MET A 12 10.12 -7.67 -10.16
C MET A 12 8.66 -7.35 -9.80
N ALA A 13 7.91 -8.33 -9.32
CA ALA A 13 6.53 -8.11 -8.87
C ALA A 13 6.45 -7.20 -7.65
N ALA A 14 7.37 -7.33 -6.69
CA ALA A 14 7.46 -6.47 -5.51
C ALA A 14 7.76 -5.02 -5.89
N VAL A 15 8.73 -4.81 -6.79
CA VAL A 15 9.08 -3.48 -7.30
C VAL A 15 7.93 -2.87 -8.09
N ALA A 16 7.30 -3.62 -8.99
CA ALA A 16 6.17 -3.12 -9.77
C ALA A 16 4.96 -2.77 -8.90
N LEU A 17 4.60 -3.64 -7.94
CA LEU A 17 3.47 -3.42 -7.04
C LEU A 17 3.76 -2.28 -6.06
N GLY A 18 4.91 -2.32 -5.37
CA GLY A 18 5.31 -1.29 -4.41
C GLY A 18 5.51 0.07 -5.08
N GLY A 19 6.20 0.10 -6.22
CA GLY A 19 6.40 1.31 -7.02
C GLY A 19 5.09 1.88 -7.56
N GLY A 20 4.13 1.04 -7.97
CA GLY A 20 2.79 1.48 -8.38
C GLY A 20 2.01 2.13 -7.24
N ILE A 21 2.01 1.52 -6.05
CA ILE A 21 1.36 2.07 -4.84
C ILE A 21 1.99 3.41 -4.47
N TRP A 22 3.33 3.49 -4.46
CA TRP A 22 4.06 4.73 -4.17
C TRP A 22 3.78 5.82 -5.20
N THR A 23 3.82 5.48 -6.51
CA THR A 23 3.56 6.44 -7.59
C THR A 23 2.17 7.02 -7.49
N MET A 24 1.14 6.18 -7.26
CA MET A 24 -0.24 6.64 -7.08
C MET A 24 -0.33 7.67 -5.95
N HIS A 25 0.31 7.40 -4.81
CA HIS A 25 0.29 8.31 -3.67
C HIS A 25 1.08 9.60 -3.93
N PHE A 26 2.29 9.50 -4.47
CA PHE A 26 3.15 10.65 -4.73
C PHE A 26 2.55 11.59 -5.79
N VAL A 27 2.01 11.04 -6.88
CA VAL A 27 1.30 11.81 -7.90
C VAL A 27 0.05 12.48 -7.32
N ALA A 28 -0.70 11.79 -6.45
CA ALA A 28 -1.82 12.40 -5.74
C ALA A 28 -1.38 13.58 -4.86
N MET A 29 -0.22 13.49 -4.19
CA MET A 29 0.33 14.61 -3.42
C MET A 29 0.75 15.79 -4.29
N LEU A 30 1.34 15.54 -5.46
CA LEU A 30 1.68 16.60 -6.42
C LEU A 30 0.44 17.30 -7.01
N ALA A 31 -0.68 16.59 -7.10
CA ALA A 31 -1.94 17.14 -7.58
C ALA A 31 -2.65 18.02 -6.54
N MET A 32 -2.31 17.89 -5.25
CA MET A 32 -2.90 18.73 -4.20
C MET A 32 -2.37 20.17 -4.31
N ARG A 33 -3.30 21.14 -4.31
CA ARG A 33 -2.97 22.56 -4.30
C ARG A 33 -3.00 23.08 -2.87
N PHE A 34 -1.85 23.54 -2.39
CA PHE A 34 -1.73 24.20 -1.10
C PHE A 34 -1.61 25.71 -1.32
N GLU A 35 -2.26 26.51 -0.47
CA GLU A 35 -2.16 27.98 -0.51
C GLU A 35 -0.80 28.50 0.02
N VAL A 36 0.04 27.59 0.53
CA VAL A 36 1.36 27.87 1.13
C VAL A 36 2.44 27.14 0.33
N ALA A 37 3.66 27.69 0.29
CA ALA A 37 4.79 27.05 -0.38
C ALA A 37 5.20 25.77 0.36
N VAL A 38 4.84 24.61 -0.19
CA VAL A 38 5.18 23.30 0.35
C VAL A 38 6.49 22.81 -0.25
N HIS A 39 7.41 22.37 0.60
CA HIS A 39 8.65 21.73 0.21
C HIS A 39 8.60 20.25 0.58
N TYR A 40 9.12 19.39 -0.30
CA TYR A 40 9.18 17.95 -0.07
C TYR A 40 10.60 17.55 0.30
N ARG A 41 10.76 16.90 1.46
CA ARG A 41 12.04 16.29 1.81
C ARG A 41 12.27 15.01 1.00
N ALA A 42 13.43 14.91 0.36
CA ALA A 42 13.81 13.73 -0.41
C ALA A 42 13.90 12.45 0.44
N LEU A 43 14.43 12.56 1.66
CA LEU A 43 14.67 11.41 2.53
C LEU A 43 13.39 10.62 2.91
N PRO A 44 12.33 11.24 3.46
CA PRO A 44 11.07 10.54 3.75
C PRO A 44 10.36 10.05 2.48
N THR A 45 10.52 10.73 1.35
CA THR A 45 9.93 10.31 0.08
C THR A 45 10.52 8.97 -0.40
N VAL A 46 11.85 8.84 -0.35
CA VAL A 46 12.55 7.59 -0.71
C VAL A 46 12.31 6.49 0.34
N ALA A 47 12.25 6.86 1.62
CA ALA A 47 11.93 5.90 2.69
C ALA A 47 10.53 5.30 2.51
N SER A 48 9.55 6.13 2.15
CA SER A 48 8.18 5.72 1.83
C SER A 48 8.13 4.73 0.66
N GLU A 49 8.89 4.98 -0.42
CA GLU A 49 9.03 4.07 -1.56
C GLU A 49 9.58 2.70 -1.12
N LEU A 50 10.66 2.71 -0.34
CA LEU A 50 11.31 1.48 0.10
C LEU A 50 10.37 0.64 0.99
N ILE A 51 9.63 1.29 1.89
CA ILE A 51 8.62 0.63 2.73
C ILE A 51 7.55 -0.05 1.86
N ALA A 52 7.07 0.63 0.81
CA ALA A 52 6.07 0.08 -0.10
C ALA A 52 6.57 -1.19 -0.80
N ILE A 53 7.80 -1.15 -1.34
CA ILE A 53 8.41 -2.28 -2.05
C ILE A 53 8.65 -3.47 -1.11
N LEU A 54 9.19 -3.22 0.09
CA LEU A 54 9.50 -4.26 1.06
C LEU A 54 8.24 -4.98 1.56
N LEU A 55 7.19 -4.25 1.89
CA LEU A 55 5.96 -4.86 2.42
C LEU A 55 5.08 -5.47 1.32
N ALA A 56 5.13 -4.93 0.10
CA ALA A 56 4.57 -5.61 -1.08
C ALA A 56 5.29 -6.94 -1.35
N GLY A 57 6.62 -6.96 -1.31
CA GLY A 57 7.42 -8.16 -1.44
C GLY A 57 7.11 -9.19 -0.35
N LEU A 58 7.03 -8.78 0.91
CA LEU A 58 6.68 -9.65 2.02
C LEU A 58 5.28 -10.26 1.85
N ALA A 59 4.29 -9.47 1.44
CA ALA A 59 2.94 -9.97 1.16
C ALA A 59 2.92 -11.01 0.03
N LEU A 60 3.65 -10.77 -1.06
CA LEU A 60 3.77 -11.72 -2.18
C LEU A 60 4.46 -13.02 -1.76
N ILE A 61 5.50 -12.94 -0.93
CA ILE A 61 6.20 -14.10 -0.37
C ILE A 61 5.26 -14.89 0.54
N LEU A 62 4.49 -14.22 1.41
CA LEU A 62 3.53 -14.87 2.30
C LEU A 62 2.42 -15.60 1.53
N MET A 63 1.95 -15.04 0.41
CA MET A 63 1.00 -15.71 -0.49
C MET A 63 1.62 -16.95 -1.15
N HIS A 64 2.93 -16.95 -1.37
CA HIS A 64 3.60 -18.08 -2.01
C HIS A 64 3.63 -19.33 -1.12
N PHE A 65 3.81 -19.18 0.19
CA PHE A 65 4.05 -20.29 1.12
C PHE A 65 2.79 -20.89 1.78
N GLY A 66 1.58 -20.59 1.30
CA GLY A 66 0.33 -21.21 1.77
C GLY A 66 -0.92 -20.33 1.63
N PRO A 67 -2.11 -20.79 2.09
CA PRO A 67 -3.37 -20.06 2.00
C PRO A 67 -3.46 -18.92 3.05
N ARG A 68 -2.44 -18.07 3.11
CA ARG A 68 -2.31 -16.95 4.06
C ARG A 68 -2.83 -15.63 3.48
N MET A 69 -3.88 -15.70 2.65
CA MET A 69 -4.37 -14.54 1.88
C MET A 69 -4.81 -13.39 2.79
N GLY A 70 -5.44 -13.70 3.94
CA GLY A 70 -5.80 -12.69 4.95
C GLY A 70 -4.59 -12.02 5.59
N LEU A 71 -3.56 -12.78 5.94
CA LEU A 71 -2.33 -12.26 6.54
C LEU A 71 -1.54 -11.42 5.53
N ALA A 72 -1.40 -11.90 4.29
CA ALA A 72 -0.72 -11.16 3.22
C ALA A 72 -1.44 -9.83 2.92
N GLY A 73 -2.78 -9.84 2.89
CA GLY A 73 -3.58 -8.64 2.77
C GLY A 73 -3.41 -7.68 3.96
N ALA A 74 -3.34 -8.19 5.19
CA ALA A 74 -3.09 -7.37 6.37
C ALA A 74 -1.69 -6.73 6.35
N VAL A 75 -0.66 -7.48 5.95
CA VAL A 75 0.71 -6.98 5.80
C VAL A 75 0.79 -5.89 4.74
N LEU A 76 0.18 -6.12 3.57
CA LEU A 76 0.15 -5.13 2.50
C LEU A 76 -0.61 -3.86 2.94
N GLY A 77 -1.78 -4.04 3.57
CA GLY A 77 -2.60 -2.93 4.07
C GLY A 77 -1.89 -2.11 5.14
N LEU A 78 -1.24 -2.76 6.11
CA LEU A 78 -0.42 -2.08 7.10
C LEU A 78 0.73 -1.31 6.43
N GLY A 79 1.37 -1.92 5.44
CA GLY A 79 2.44 -1.24 4.69
C GLY A 79 1.99 -0.01 3.94
N ILE A 80 0.79 -0.03 3.36
CA ILE A 80 0.18 1.15 2.74
C ILE A 80 -0.05 2.26 3.78
N VAL A 81 -0.52 1.93 4.99
CA VAL A 81 -0.72 2.91 6.07
C VAL A 81 0.60 3.55 6.50
N VAL A 82 1.64 2.75 6.74
CA VAL A 82 2.97 3.27 7.11
C VAL A 82 3.57 4.12 5.99
N MET A 83 3.43 3.66 4.74
CA MET A 83 3.89 4.40 3.56
C MET A 83 3.21 5.76 3.44
N HIS A 84 1.88 5.81 3.64
CA HIS A 84 1.10 7.06 3.61
C HIS A 84 1.56 8.04 4.68
N ASP A 85 1.73 7.59 5.92
CA ASP A 85 2.16 8.46 7.02
C ASP A 85 3.58 9.00 6.77
N THR A 86 4.48 8.12 6.31
CA THR A 86 5.85 8.51 5.93
C THR A 86 5.86 9.48 4.75
N GLY A 87 5.03 9.27 3.73
CA GLY A 87 4.91 10.16 2.57
C GLY A 87 4.37 11.54 2.93
N LEU A 88 3.35 11.58 3.79
CA LEU A 88 2.78 12.84 4.30
C LEU A 88 3.76 13.58 5.22
N SER A 89 4.61 12.87 5.96
CA SER A 89 5.67 13.48 6.79
C SER A 89 6.74 14.22 5.97
N ALA A 90 6.80 13.99 4.65
CA ALA A 90 7.72 14.68 3.75
C ALA A 90 7.32 16.13 3.47
N ILE A 91 6.06 16.49 3.73
CA ILE A 91 5.49 17.82 3.48
C ILE A 91 5.93 18.77 4.61
N GLU A 92 6.77 19.74 4.30
CA GLU A 92 7.10 20.82 5.24
C GLU A 92 6.03 21.93 5.19
N GLY A 93 5.61 22.42 6.36
CA GLY A 93 4.68 23.56 6.49
C GLY A 93 3.21 23.21 6.74
N CYS A 94 2.82 21.93 6.66
CA CYS A 94 1.51 21.44 7.10
C CYS A 94 1.69 20.20 7.97
N ALA A 95 1.06 20.17 9.16
CA ALA A 95 0.95 18.96 9.95
C ALA A 95 -0.30 18.18 9.49
N PRO A 96 -0.16 16.99 8.89
CA PRO A 96 -1.31 16.17 8.55
C PRO A 96 -2.02 15.73 9.84
N VAL A 97 -3.33 16.00 9.92
CA VAL A 97 -4.14 15.51 11.04
C VAL A 97 -4.52 14.05 10.78
N CYS A 98 -3.61 13.13 11.11
CA CYS A 98 -3.86 11.69 11.01
C CYS A 98 -4.82 11.23 12.11
N ARG A 99 -6.13 11.20 11.82
CA ARG A 99 -7.11 10.61 12.75
C ARG A 99 -7.14 9.09 12.53
N PRO A 100 -6.75 8.27 13.53
CA PRO A 100 -6.73 6.81 13.39
C PRO A 100 -8.11 6.23 13.04
N LEU A 101 -9.18 6.92 13.48
CA LEU A 101 -10.55 6.59 13.13
C LEU A 101 -10.81 6.66 11.60
N GLY A 102 -10.23 7.63 10.90
CA GLY A 102 -10.41 7.77 9.45
C GLY A 102 -9.84 6.57 8.68
N PHE A 103 -8.64 6.15 9.05
CA PHE A 103 -8.02 4.94 8.49
C PHE A 103 -8.82 3.68 8.82
N ALA A 104 -9.31 3.55 10.06
CA ALA A 104 -10.13 2.41 10.47
C ALA A 104 -11.45 2.33 9.68
N VAL A 105 -12.13 3.47 9.47
CA VAL A 105 -13.37 3.54 8.69
C VAL A 105 -13.13 3.21 7.22
N ALA A 106 -12.10 3.80 6.60
CA ALA A 106 -11.75 3.52 5.21
C ALA A 106 -11.38 2.03 5.00
N GLY A 107 -10.56 1.47 5.91
CA GLY A 107 -10.21 0.05 5.90
C GLY A 107 -11.43 -0.84 6.09
N GLY A 108 -12.30 -0.53 7.05
CA GLY A 108 -13.53 -1.26 7.32
C GLY A 108 -14.50 -1.26 6.13
N LEU A 109 -14.72 -0.10 5.52
CA LEU A 109 -15.54 0.02 4.30
C LEU A 109 -14.97 -0.78 3.13
N GLY A 110 -13.65 -0.74 2.93
CA GLY A 110 -12.99 -1.53 1.89
C GLY A 110 -13.16 -3.04 2.09
N VAL A 111 -12.95 -3.53 3.32
CA VAL A 111 -13.16 -4.94 3.66
C VAL A 111 -14.63 -5.33 3.47
N LEU A 112 -15.57 -4.50 3.92
CA LEU A 112 -17.00 -4.74 3.76
C LEU A 112 -17.39 -4.80 2.28
N ALA A 113 -16.93 -3.85 1.46
CA ALA A 113 -17.19 -3.80 0.03
C ALA A 113 -16.68 -5.06 -0.68
N ILE A 114 -15.45 -5.50 -0.39
CA ILE A 114 -14.91 -6.76 -0.91
C ILE A 114 -15.76 -7.94 -0.44
N ARG A 115 -16.13 -8.02 0.85
CA ARG A 115 -16.96 -9.12 1.37
C ARG A 115 -18.34 -9.18 0.73
N VAL A 116 -18.98 -8.04 0.48
CA VAL A 116 -20.27 -7.97 -0.23
C VAL A 116 -20.08 -8.41 -1.67
N ALA A 117 -19.12 -7.82 -2.39
CA ALA A 117 -18.86 -8.13 -3.79
C ALA A 117 -18.54 -9.62 -4.02
N TYR A 118 -17.74 -10.24 -3.14
CA TYR A 118 -17.41 -11.66 -3.24
C TYR A 118 -18.43 -12.59 -2.59
N GLY A 119 -19.20 -12.13 -1.60
CA GLY A 119 -20.29 -12.88 -0.99
C GLY A 119 -21.43 -13.13 -1.98
N GLN A 120 -21.78 -12.11 -2.78
CA GLN A 120 -22.78 -12.23 -3.85
C GLN A 120 -22.34 -13.22 -4.94
N ARG A 121 -21.03 -13.28 -5.26
CA ARG A 121 -20.48 -14.23 -6.23
C ARG A 121 -20.55 -15.68 -5.79
N ARG A 122 -20.49 -15.96 -4.48
CA ARG A 122 -20.62 -17.32 -3.94
C ARG A 122 -22.08 -17.78 -3.81
N ALA A 123 -23.00 -16.82 -3.69
CA ALA A 123 -24.44 -17.11 -3.58
C ALA A 123 -25.10 -17.40 -4.95
N GLY A 124 -24.57 -16.87 -6.05
CA GLY A 124 -25.10 -17.09 -7.40
C GLY A 124 -24.67 -18.40 -8.08
N THR A 125 -23.88 -19.25 -7.42
CA THR A 125 -23.42 -20.55 -7.92
C THR A 125 -24.04 -21.74 -7.17
N ALA A 126 -25.12 -21.50 -6.42
CA ALA A 126 -25.90 -22.53 -5.71
C ALA A 126 -27.29 -22.67 -6.33
#